data_AF-A0A2D5P3K7-F1
#
_entry.id   AF-A0A2D5P3K7-F1
#
_cell.length_a   1.000
_cell.length_b   1.000
_cell.length_c   1.000
_cell.angle_alpha   90.00
_cell.angle_beta   90.00
_cell.angle_gamma   90.00
#
_symmetry.space_group_name_H-M   'P 1'
#
loop_
_entity.id
_entity.type
_entity.pdbx_description
1 polymer ?
#
loop_
_entity_poly.entity_id
_entity_poly.type
_entity_poly.pdbx_seq_one_letter_code
_entity_poly.pdbx_strand_id
1 'polypeptide(L)' 'MQKVLISFIIMSSFLFADTPNECKETKLTETTSILACPSGDYEATFELRNKKRDITEAPKLRLLGKREPDIINNYNQK' A
#
# COMPACT_ATOMS: atom_id res chain seq x y z
N MET A 1 -30.20 29.96 38.88
CA MET A 1 -28.78 29.57 39.06
C MET A 1 -28.42 28.55 37.99
N GLN A 2 -27.20 28.70 37.45
CA GLN A 2 -26.74 28.23 36.14
C GLN A 2 -26.88 26.71 35.92
N LYS A 3 -27.43 26.32 34.76
CA LYS A 3 -27.27 24.99 34.18
C LYS A 3 -26.35 25.13 32.98
N VAL A 4 -25.06 24.92 33.18
CA VAL A 4 -24.10 24.83 32.08
C VAL A 4 -23.14 23.72 32.44
N LEU A 5 -23.13 22.67 31.65
CA LEU A 5 -21.92 21.93 31.31
C LEU A 5 -22.18 21.28 29.96
N ILE A 6 -21.98 22.10 28.93
CA ILE A 6 -21.79 21.68 27.54
C ILE A 6 -20.47 20.89 27.55
N SER A 7 -20.54 19.58 27.73
CA SER A 7 -19.35 18.73 27.64
C SER A 7 -19.15 18.37 26.17
N PHE A 8 -18.17 19.06 25.59
CA PHE A 8 -17.48 18.79 24.34
C PHE A 8 -17.35 17.29 24.08
N ILE A 9 -18.24 16.73 23.25
CA ILE A 9 -17.96 15.46 22.60
C ILE A 9 -16.96 15.80 21.50
N ILE A 10 -15.68 15.60 21.83
CA ILE A 10 -14.57 15.70 20.90
C ILE A 10 -14.82 14.64 19.82
N MET A 11 -15.33 15.11 18.70
CA MET A 11 -15.49 14.37 17.46
C MET A 11 -14.07 14.06 16.96
N SER A 12 -13.51 12.95 17.41
CA SER A 12 -12.26 12.42 16.89
C SER A 12 -12.52 11.88 15.48
N SER A 13 -12.54 12.76 14.49
CA SER A 13 -12.43 12.37 13.10
C SER A 13 -11.01 11.86 12.88
N PHE A 14 -10.84 10.53 12.90
CA PHE A 14 -9.65 9.90 12.34
C PHE A 14 -9.67 10.17 10.83
N LEU A 15 -8.94 11.19 10.41
CA LEU A 15 -8.56 11.38 9.02
C LEU A 15 -7.48 10.33 8.73
N PHE A 16 -7.87 9.20 8.14
CA PHE A 16 -6.90 8.32 7.49
C PHE A 16 -6.39 9.08 6.25
N ALA A 17 -5.24 9.75 6.42
CA ALA A 17 -4.55 10.43 5.34
C ALA A 17 -3.91 9.39 4.41
N ASP A 18 -4.16 9.59 3.11
CA ASP A 18 -3.58 8.97 1.91
C ASP A 18 -3.03 7.55 2.04
N THR A 19 -3.63 6.60 1.31
CA THR A 19 -2.93 5.39 0.93
C THR A 19 -1.72 5.82 0.10
N PRO A 20 -0.47 5.66 0.59
CA PRO A 20 0.66 5.85 -0.29
C PRO A 20 0.48 4.86 -1.44
N ASN A 21 0.81 5.26 -2.66
CA ASN A 21 0.84 4.41 -3.86
C ASN A 21 1.93 3.32 -3.72
N GLU A 22 1.89 2.58 -2.63
CA GLU A 22 2.84 1.57 -2.23
C GLU A 22 2.44 0.26 -2.88
N CYS A 23 3.43 -0.40 -3.46
CA CYS A 23 3.25 -1.75 -3.96
C CYS A 23 2.90 -2.68 -2.80
N LYS A 24 1.81 -3.43 -2.93
CA LYS A 24 1.44 -4.44 -1.96
C LYS A 24 2.25 -5.71 -2.20
N GLU A 25 3.09 -6.08 -1.24
CA GLU A 25 3.86 -7.32 -1.31
C GLU A 25 3.05 -8.53 -0.81
N THR A 26 3.08 -9.61 -1.57
CA THR A 26 2.59 -10.93 -1.18
C THR A 26 3.73 -11.93 -1.19
N LYS A 27 4.18 -12.35 0.00
CA LYS A 27 5.24 -13.34 0.15
C LYS A 27 4.77 -14.73 -0.28
N LEU A 28 5.43 -15.30 -1.29
CA LEU A 28 5.18 -16.68 -1.73
C LEU A 28 6.15 -17.64 -1.05
N THR A 29 7.44 -17.29 -1.03
CA THR A 29 8.50 -18.05 -0.37
C THR A 29 9.51 -17.11 0.30
N GLU A 30 10.55 -17.65 0.91
CA GLU A 30 11.65 -16.84 1.46
C GLU A 30 12.36 -16.00 0.39
N THR A 31 12.42 -16.48 -0.86
CA THR A 31 13.10 -15.80 -1.98
C THR A 31 12.14 -15.15 -2.98
N THR A 32 10.87 -15.51 -3.00
CA THR A 32 9.94 -15.02 -4.03
C THR A 32 8.74 -14.31 -3.44
N SER A 33 8.31 -13.22 -4.08
CA SER A 33 7.12 -12.45 -3.69
C SER A 33 6.47 -11.80 -4.91
N ILE A 34 5.18 -11.52 -4.82
CA ILE A 34 4.45 -10.74 -5.82
C ILE A 34 4.29 -9.32 -5.30
N LEU A 35 4.69 -8.33 -6.08
CA LEU A 35 4.51 -6.91 -5.84
C LEU A 35 3.36 -6.41 -6.71
N ALA A 36 2.21 -6.13 -6.09
CA ALA A 36 1.08 -5.51 -6.77
C ALA A 36 1.21 -3.98 -6.69
N CYS A 37 1.68 -3.37 -7.77
CA CYS A 37 1.89 -1.93 -7.87
C CYS A 37 0.82 -1.26 -8.75
N PRO A 38 0.61 0.07 -8.64
CA PRO A 38 -0.27 0.81 -9.55
C PRO A 38 0.12 0.65 -11.03
N SER A 39 1.40 0.44 -11.33
CA SER A 39 1.92 0.24 -12.70
C SER A 39 1.73 -1.19 -13.23
N GLY A 40 1.43 -2.16 -12.36
CA GLY A 40 1.35 -3.57 -12.71
C GLY A 40 1.75 -4.50 -11.58
N ASP A 41 1.58 -5.78 -11.84
CA ASP A 41 1.97 -6.85 -10.92
C ASP A 41 3.33 -7.41 -11.35
N TYR A 42 4.26 -7.51 -10.40
CA TYR A 42 5.63 -7.97 -10.61
C TYR A 42 5.92 -9.17 -9.71
N GLU A 43 6.66 -10.13 -10.22
CA GLU A 43 7.31 -11.15 -9.40
C GLU A 43 8.70 -10.67 -9.02
N ALA A 44 8.97 -10.58 -7.73
CA ALA A 44 10.27 -10.25 -7.16
C ALA A 44 10.96 -11.52 -6.68
N THR A 45 12.20 -11.73 -7.14
CA THR A 45 13.09 -12.77 -6.65
C THR A 45 14.27 -12.12 -5.90
N PHE A 46 14.39 -12.45 -4.62
CA PHE A 46 15.42 -11.99 -3.70
C PHE A 46 16.53 -13.02 -3.59
N GLU A 47 17.77 -12.55 -3.53
CA GLU A 47 18.91 -13.37 -3.16
C GLU A 47 18.93 -13.60 -1.64
N LEU A 48 19.41 -14.76 -1.20
CA LEU A 48 19.54 -15.07 0.22
C LEU A 48 20.99 -14.91 0.66
N ARG A 49 21.19 -14.15 1.73
CA ARG A 49 22.44 -14.10 2.47
C ARG A 49 22.22 -14.55 3.91
N ASN A 50 22.95 -15.57 4.34
CA ASN A 50 22.80 -16.18 5.66
C ASN A 50 21.34 -16.62 5.98
N LYS A 51 20.64 -17.20 4.99
CA LYS A 51 19.24 -17.65 5.07
C LYS A 51 18.20 -16.52 5.28
N LYS A 52 18.57 -15.26 5.08
CA LYS A 52 17.66 -14.11 5.08
C LYS A 52 17.74 -13.41 3.74
N ARG A 53 16.69 -12.70 3.34
CA ARG A 53 16.71 -11.85 2.15
C ARG A 53 17.82 -10.84 2.28
N ASP A 54 18.66 -10.77 1.25
CA ASP A 54 19.63 -9.70 1.16
C ASP A 54 18.90 -8.40 0.83
N ILE A 55 18.90 -7.46 1.77
CA ILE A 55 18.29 -6.13 1.60
C ILE A 55 19.24 -5.15 0.89
N THR A 56 20.51 -5.53 0.71
CA THR A 56 21.51 -4.73 0.01
C THR A 56 21.51 -4.99 -1.49
N GLU A 57 21.06 -6.18 -1.91
CA GLU A 57 20.90 -6.52 -3.32
C GLU A 57 19.47 -6.21 -3.79
N ALA A 58 19.36 -5.54 -4.94
CA ALA A 58 18.06 -5.28 -5.55
C ALA A 58 17.42 -6.61 -6.04
N PRO A 59 16.12 -6.84 -5.78
CA PRO A 59 15.46 -8.04 -6.26
C PRO A 59 15.35 -8.03 -7.79
N LYS A 60 15.44 -9.22 -8.39
CA LYS A 60 15.13 -9.42 -9.80
C LYS A 60 13.62 -9.32 -9.99
N LEU A 61 13.17 -8.40 -10.84
CA LEU A 61 11.75 -8.17 -11.10
C LEU A 61 11.35 -8.75 -12.46
N ARG A 62 10.25 -9.52 -12.48
CA ARG A 62 9.60 -10.01 -13.69
C ARG A 62 8.16 -9.47 -13.75
N LEU A 63 7.82 -8.76 -14.81
CA LEU A 63 6.45 -8.27 -15.01
C LEU A 63 5.51 -9.47 -15.25
N LEU A 64 4.47 -9.59 -14.42
CA LEU A 64 3.43 -10.61 -14.55
C LEU A 64 2.23 -10.07 -15.34
N GLY A 65 1.88 -8.79 -15.14
CA GLY A 65 0.79 -8.14 -15.84
C GLY A 65 0.83 -6.64 -15.65
N LYS A 66 0.45 -5.88 -16.68
CA LYS A 66 0.25 -4.43 -16.56
C LYS A 66 -1.14 -4.18 -15.99
N ARG A 67 -1.24 -3.30 -15.01
CA ARG A 67 -2.53 -2.82 -14.50
C ARG A 67 -2.92 -1.63 -15.37
N GLU A 68 -4.11 -1.68 -15.97
CA GLU A 68 -4.65 -0.52 -16.66
C GLU A 68 -4.88 0.58 -15.62
N PRO A 69 -4.54 1.85 -15.91
CA PRO A 69 -4.84 2.93 -15.00
C PRO A 69 -6.34 2.95 -14.75
N ASP A 70 -6.74 2.94 -13.49
CA ASP A 70 -8.14 2.97 -13.10
C ASP A 70 -8.68 4.38 -13.40
N ILE A 71 -9.24 4.59 -14.59
CA ILE A 71 -9.89 5.85 -14.98
C ILE A 71 -11.28 5.88 -14.33
N ILE A 72 -11.37 5.75 -13.01
CA ILE A 72 -12.64 5.95 -12.30
C ILE A 72 -12.87 7.45 -12.15
N ASN A 73 -13.49 8.00 -13.20
CA ASN A 73 -14.56 9.00 -13.18
C ASN A 73 -14.54 10.02 -12.02
N ASN A 74 -13.76 11.09 -12.19
CA ASN A 74 -14.03 12.41 -11.58
C ASN A 74 -15.25 13.12 -12.23
N TYR A 75 -16.23 12.39 -12.77
CA TYR A 75 -17.37 12.98 -13.47
C TYR A 75 -18.54 13.37 -12.54
N ASN A 76 -18.45 13.10 -11.24
CA ASN A 76 -19.50 13.38 -10.25
C ASN A 76 -19.13 14.46 -9.21
N GLN A 77 -18.33 15.46 -9.58
CA GLN A 77 -18.11 16.66 -8.76
C GLN A 77 -18.80 17.91 -9.34
N LYS A 78 -20.00 17.76 -9.93
CA LYS A 78 -20.80 18.91 -10.37
C LYS A 78 -21.89 19.26 -9.37
#